data_AF-A0A0D2G7T4-F1
#
_entry.id   AF-A0A0D2G7T4-F1
#
_cell.length_a   1.000
_cell.length_b   1.000
_cell.length_c   1.000
_cell.angle_alpha   90.00
_cell.angle_beta   90.00
_cell.angle_gamma   90.00
#
_symmetry.space_group_name_H-M   'P 1'
#
loop_
_entity.id
_entity.type
_entity.pdbx_description
1 polymer ?
#
loop_
_entity_poly.entity_id
_entity_poly.type
_entity_poly.pdbx_seq_one_letter_code
_entity_poly.pdbx_strand_id
1 'polypeptide(L)'
;MIKVLSETKGDILGVEIIEAYTKEDFAEFVQAFEKAVKESSGKVNLLVRIDNLKFRDIEFKAFVRDSRYALEHIGQLGRVAIVGSSKVEKFLVTVDNLIFGNQEKGLVEKYFDTSDLDQAWAFLRG
;
A
#
# COMPACT_ATOMS: atom_id res chain seq x y z
N MET A 1 1.42 11.46 8.00
CA MET A 1 1.89 12.02 6.73
C MET A 1 2.03 10.86 5.77
N ILE A 2 1.73 11.08 4.50
CA ILE A 2 2.04 10.12 3.43
C ILE A 2 3.06 10.75 2.51
N LYS A 3 4.16 10.06 2.23
CA LYS A 3 5.22 10.51 1.31
C LYS A 3 5.38 9.52 0.17
N VAL A 4 5.55 10.02 -1.06
CA VAL A 4 5.94 9.18 -2.20
C VAL A 4 7.44 8.91 -2.13
N LEU A 5 7.83 7.64 -2.26
CA LEU A 5 9.22 7.18 -2.24
C LEU A 5 9.89 7.40 -3.60
N SER A 6 11.20 7.65 -3.58
CA SER A 6 12.00 8.00 -4.76
C SER A 6 12.09 6.91 -5.83
N GLU A 7 11.87 5.67 -5.43
CA GLU A 7 11.92 4.47 -6.25
C GLU A 7 10.61 4.22 -7.02
N THR A 8 9.60 5.08 -6.82
CA THR A 8 8.38 5.13 -7.62
C THR A 8 8.71 5.35 -9.10
N LYS A 9 8.34 4.40 -9.94
CA LYS A 9 8.63 4.43 -11.37
C LYS A 9 7.74 3.46 -12.14
N GLY A 10 7.14 3.94 -13.24
CA GLY A 10 6.36 3.10 -14.14
C GLY A 10 5.11 2.57 -13.45
N ASP A 11 4.99 1.25 -13.37
CA ASP A 11 3.89 0.56 -12.71
C ASP A 11 4.09 0.40 -11.20
N ILE A 12 5.21 0.84 -10.64
CA ILE A 12 5.49 0.75 -9.20
C ILE A 12 5.28 2.10 -8.54
N LEU A 13 4.37 2.15 -7.56
CA LEU A 13 4.20 3.26 -6.64
C LEU A 13 4.69 2.85 -5.25
N GLY A 14 5.62 3.60 -4.67
CA GLY A 14 5.99 3.44 -3.27
C GLY A 14 5.57 4.63 -2.44
N VAL A 15 4.99 4.36 -1.28
CA VAL A 15 4.66 5.37 -0.29
C VAL A 15 5.11 4.99 1.10
N GLU A 16 5.37 6.00 1.92
CA GLU A 16 5.69 5.87 3.33
C GLU A 16 4.65 6.61 4.17
N ILE A 17 4.04 5.89 5.11
CA ILE A 17 3.13 6.43 6.11
C ILE A 17 3.93 6.64 7.39
N ILE A 18 4.04 7.89 7.82
CA ILE A 18 4.77 8.28 9.04
C ILE A 18 3.75 8.66 10.10
N GLU A 19 3.75 7.91 11.20
CA GLU A 19 2.90 8.03 12.39
C GLU A 19 1.38 8.02 12.15
N ALA A 20 0.81 9.07 11.58
CA ALA A 20 -0.62 9.17 11.30
C ALA A 20 -0.83 10.16 10.16
N TYR A 21 -1.84 9.99 9.33
CA TYR A 21 -2.06 10.80 8.12
C TYR A 21 -3.39 11.56 8.15
N THR A 22 -3.45 12.68 7.45
CA THR A 22 -4.66 13.50 7.32
C THR A 22 -5.46 13.14 6.07
N LYS A 23 -6.61 13.81 5.87
CA LYS A 23 -7.41 13.63 4.65
C LYS A 23 -6.69 14.16 3.41
N GLU A 24 -5.91 15.22 3.58
CA GLU A 24 -5.11 15.87 2.55
C GLU A 24 -3.96 14.95 2.13
N ASP A 25 -3.22 14.37 3.10
CA ASP A 25 -2.19 13.35 2.82
C ASP A 25 -2.77 12.20 1.97
N PHE A 26 -3.97 11.72 2.31
CA PHE A 26 -4.62 10.64 1.57
C PHE A 26 -5.08 11.09 0.17
N ALA A 27 -5.54 12.33 0.01
CA ALA A 27 -5.90 12.86 -1.30
C ALA A 27 -4.68 12.97 -2.22
N GLU A 28 -3.51 13.34 -1.69
CA GLU A 28 -2.24 13.33 -2.44
C GLU A 28 -1.83 11.91 -2.83
N PHE A 29 -1.99 10.93 -1.94
CA PHE A 29 -1.80 9.52 -2.27
C PHE A 29 -2.71 9.06 -3.41
N VAL A 30 -4.01 9.40 -3.36
CA VAL A 30 -4.97 9.05 -4.43
C VAL A 30 -4.53 9.64 -5.77
N GLN A 31 -4.09 10.90 -5.79
CA GLN A 31 -3.58 11.52 -7.02
C GLN A 31 -2.33 10.79 -7.56
N ALA A 32 -1.40 10.41 -6.68
CA ALA A 32 -0.22 9.64 -7.07
C ALA A 32 -0.59 8.25 -7.61
N PHE A 33 -1.56 7.58 -6.97
CA PHE A 33 -2.07 6.28 -7.39
C PHE A 33 -2.74 6.35 -8.76
N GLU A 34 -3.66 7.29 -8.98
CA GLU A 34 -4.31 7.46 -10.28
C GLU A 34 -3.32 7.79 -11.39
N LYS A 35 -2.27 8.57 -11.08
CA LYS A 35 -1.19 8.84 -12.02
C LYS A 35 -0.44 7.56 -12.39
N ALA A 36 -0.06 6.74 -11.40
CA ALA A 36 0.59 5.45 -11.63
C ALA A 36 -0.28 4.50 -12.46
N VAL A 37 -1.59 4.42 -12.18
CA VAL A 37 -2.55 3.60 -12.95
C VAL A 37 -2.57 4.00 -14.42
N LYS A 38 -2.55 5.31 -14.71
CA LYS A 38 -2.51 5.84 -16.07
C LYS A 38 -1.20 5.51 -16.78
N GLU A 39 -0.07 5.61 -16.08
CA GLU A 39 1.26 5.32 -16.62
C GLU A 39 1.47 3.82 -16.89
N SER A 40 0.82 2.96 -16.10
CA SER A 40 1.01 1.51 -16.14
C SER A 40 0.02 0.73 -17.02
N SER A 41 -0.81 1.43 -17.78
CA SER A 41 -1.90 0.82 -18.58
C SER A 41 -2.89 -0.02 -17.74
N GLY A 42 -3.09 0.34 -16.46
CA GLY A 42 -4.22 -0.14 -15.66
C GLY A 42 -3.91 -1.01 -14.45
N LYS A 43 -2.63 -1.36 -14.16
CA LYS A 43 -2.25 -2.07 -12.94
C LYS A 43 -1.06 -1.45 -12.22
N VAL A 44 -1.15 -1.27 -10.92
CA VAL A 44 -0.11 -0.68 -10.10
C VAL A 44 0.38 -1.69 -9.06
N ASN A 45 1.69 -1.84 -8.98
CA ASN A 45 2.39 -2.52 -7.91
C ASN A 45 2.67 -1.50 -6.80
N LEU A 46 2.21 -1.78 -5.58
CA LEU A 46 2.21 -0.81 -4.50
C LEU A 46 3.15 -1.24 -3.38
N LEU A 47 4.07 -0.36 -2.96
CA LEU A 47 4.78 -0.47 -1.70
C LEU A 47 4.18 0.49 -0.68
N VAL A 48 3.80 0.00 0.50
CA VAL A 48 3.43 0.83 1.64
C VAL A 48 4.41 0.55 2.77
N ARG A 49 5.31 1.49 3.01
CA ARG A 49 6.17 1.49 4.19
C ARG A 49 5.44 2.16 5.33
N ILE A 50 5.43 1.53 6.50
CA ILE A 50 4.78 2.03 7.69
C ILE A 50 5.87 2.33 8.72
N ASP A 51 6.04 3.61 9.04
CA ASP A 51 6.93 4.08 10.09
C ASP A 51 6.12 4.52 11.31
N ASN A 52 6.11 3.65 12.34
CA ASN A 52 5.52 3.90 13.65
C ASN A 52 4.04 4.32 13.64
N LEU A 53 3.17 3.56 12.97
CA LEU A 53 1.74 3.91 12.85
C LEU A 53 1.03 4.01 14.20
N LYS A 54 0.57 5.21 14.53
CA LYS A 54 -0.25 5.51 15.68
C LYS A 54 -1.72 5.33 15.29
N PHE A 55 -2.19 4.09 15.32
CA PHE A 55 -3.61 3.75 15.02
C PHE A 55 -4.64 4.58 15.81
N ARG A 56 -4.28 5.06 17.01
CA ARG A 56 -5.15 5.91 17.84
C ARG A 56 -5.31 7.33 17.29
N ASP A 57 -4.34 7.77 16.50
CA ASP A 57 -4.28 9.12 15.94
C ASP A 57 -4.90 9.17 14.53
N ILE A 58 -5.26 8.00 13.98
CA ILE A 58 -6.05 7.88 12.76
C ILE A 58 -7.52 7.80 13.15
N GLU A 59 -8.33 8.72 12.63
CA GLU A 59 -9.78 8.66 12.83
C GLU A 59 -10.33 7.35 12.25
N PHE A 60 -11.09 6.59 13.06
CA PHE A 60 -11.71 5.33 12.61
C PHE A 60 -12.53 5.49 11.31
N LYS A 61 -13.18 6.64 11.13
CA LYS A 61 -13.91 6.97 9.89
C LYS A 61 -12.99 7.14 8.68
N ALA A 62 -11.77 7.68 8.87
CA ALA A 62 -10.78 7.78 7.81
C ALA A 62 -10.33 6.39 7.39
N PHE A 63 -9.95 5.53 8.34
CA PHE A 63 -9.57 4.14 8.06
C PHE A 63 -10.65 3.36 7.28
N VAL A 64 -11.93 3.50 7.66
CA VAL A 64 -13.04 2.85 6.93
C VAL A 64 -13.20 3.40 5.50
N ARG A 65 -13.09 4.72 5.32
CA ARG A 65 -13.17 5.35 4.00
C ARG A 65 -12.02 4.88 3.11
N ASP A 66 -10.81 4.85 3.64
CA ASP A 66 -9.61 4.52 2.90
C ASP A 66 -9.63 3.02 2.51
N SER A 67 -10.14 2.16 3.40
CA SER A 67 -10.40 0.74 3.10
C SER A 67 -11.42 0.55 1.97
N ARG A 68 -12.50 1.36 1.94
CA ARG A 68 -13.47 1.30 0.83
C ARG A 68 -12.85 1.71 -0.49
N TYR A 69 -12.02 2.76 -0.51
CA TYR A 69 -11.30 3.17 -1.70
C TYR A 69 -10.42 2.04 -2.24
N ALA A 70 -9.66 1.37 -1.35
CA ALA A 70 -8.84 0.22 -1.72
C ALA A 70 -9.67 -0.93 -2.34
N LEU A 71 -10.86 -1.20 -1.81
CA LEU A 71 -11.78 -2.20 -2.37
C LEU A 71 -12.35 -1.82 -3.74
N GLU A 72 -12.70 -0.54 -3.94
CA GLU A 72 -13.20 -0.05 -5.23
C GLU A 72 -12.13 -0.12 -6.33
N HIS A 73 -10.85 0.04 -5.96
CA HIS A 73 -9.73 0.07 -6.89
C HIS A 73 -8.91 -1.22 -6.88
N ILE A 74 -9.41 -2.28 -6.22
CA ILE A 74 -8.70 -3.54 -6.04
C ILE A 74 -8.31 -4.22 -7.36
N GLY A 75 -9.11 -4.02 -8.41
CA GLY A 75 -8.83 -4.56 -9.75
C GLY A 75 -7.65 -3.90 -10.46
N GLN A 76 -7.23 -2.72 -9.98
CA GLN A 76 -6.06 -1.97 -10.47
C GLN A 76 -4.80 -2.31 -9.68
N LEU A 77 -4.89 -3.15 -8.64
CA LEU A 77 -3.74 -3.56 -7.84
C LEU A 77 -3.12 -4.85 -8.41
N GLY A 78 -1.79 -4.85 -8.48
CA GLY A 78 -0.98 -6.03 -8.74
C GLY A 78 -0.35 -6.55 -7.46
N ARG A 79 0.98 -6.54 -7.40
CA ARG A 79 1.72 -6.90 -6.18
C ARG A 79 1.65 -5.75 -5.18
N VAL A 80 1.35 -6.08 -3.93
CA VAL A 80 1.33 -5.12 -2.83
C VAL A 80 2.34 -5.56 -1.77
N ALA A 81 3.27 -4.68 -1.42
CA ALA A 81 4.27 -4.92 -0.39
C ALA A 81 4.00 -4.00 0.80
N ILE A 82 3.66 -4.58 1.95
CA ILE A 82 3.53 -3.85 3.20
C ILE A 82 4.83 -4.03 3.98
N VAL A 83 5.55 -2.95 4.21
CA VAL A 83 6.83 -2.93 4.93
C VAL A 83 6.61 -2.28 6.28
N GLY A 84 6.82 -3.01 7.37
CA GLY A 84 6.59 -2.47 8.70
C GLY A 84 7.31 -3.27 9.77
N SER A 85 7.03 -2.97 11.03
CA SER A 85 7.67 -3.63 12.19
C SER A 85 6.65 -4.21 13.17
N SER A 86 5.35 -4.01 12.94
CA SER A 86 4.29 -4.45 13.85
C SER A 86 3.73 -5.82 13.48
N LYS A 87 3.54 -6.67 14.49
CA LYS A 87 2.81 -7.94 14.34
C LYS A 87 1.34 -7.71 13.93
N VAL A 88 0.76 -6.56 14.27
CA VAL A 88 -0.60 -6.20 13.88
C VAL A 88 -0.69 -5.98 12.37
N GLU A 89 0.25 -5.25 11.78
CA GLU A 89 0.34 -5.02 10.33
C GLU A 89 0.46 -6.35 9.58
N LYS A 90 1.38 -7.22 10.03
CA LYS A 90 1.55 -8.56 9.46
C LYS A 90 0.27 -9.41 9.52
N PHE A 91 -0.46 -9.31 10.62
CA PHE A 91 -1.72 -10.04 10.78
C PHE A 91 -2.80 -9.52 9.82
N LEU A 92 -2.95 -8.19 9.68
CA LEU A 92 -3.90 -7.59 8.75
C LEU A 92 -3.63 -8.02 7.30
N VAL A 93 -2.37 -7.97 6.85
CA VAL A 93 -1.97 -8.46 5.51
C VAL A 93 -2.33 -9.93 5.28
N THR A 94 -2.23 -10.75 6.33
CA THR A 94 -2.61 -12.16 6.21
C THR A 94 -4.11 -12.29 6.00
N VAL A 95 -4.92 -11.51 6.72
CA VAL A 95 -6.38 -11.48 6.57
C VAL A 95 -6.77 -10.94 5.20
N ASP A 96 -6.16 -9.85 4.75
CA ASP A 96 -6.44 -9.23 3.46
C ASP A 96 -6.12 -10.18 2.30
N ASN A 97 -5.00 -10.90 2.34
CA ASN A 97 -4.71 -11.94 1.35
C ASN A 97 -5.72 -13.10 1.35
N LEU A 98 -6.23 -13.49 2.52
CA LEU A 98 -7.22 -14.57 2.60
C LEU A 98 -8.58 -14.17 2.01
N ILE A 99 -8.94 -12.90 2.11
CA ILE A 99 -10.24 -12.39 1.65
C ILE A 99 -10.17 -11.89 0.20
N PHE A 100 -9.08 -11.21 -0.16
CA PHE A 100 -8.95 -10.45 -1.41
C PHE A 100 -7.84 -10.96 -2.33
N GLY A 101 -6.83 -11.63 -1.79
CA GLY A 101 -5.70 -12.14 -2.55
C GLY A 101 -6.17 -13.06 -3.68
N ASN A 102 -5.70 -12.79 -4.89
CA ASN A 102 -6.03 -13.59 -6.06
C ASN A 102 -4.82 -13.66 -7.00
N GLN A 103 -4.10 -14.78 -6.89
CA GLN A 103 -2.90 -15.03 -7.71
C GLN A 103 -3.20 -15.08 -9.21
N GLU A 104 -4.34 -15.62 -9.62
CA GLU A 104 -4.75 -15.68 -11.03
C GLU A 104 -4.95 -14.27 -11.61
N LYS A 105 -5.37 -13.33 -10.78
CA LYS A 105 -5.50 -11.91 -11.13
C LYS A 105 -4.23 -11.10 -10.86
N GLY A 106 -3.15 -11.72 -10.38
CA GLY A 106 -1.89 -11.05 -10.04
C GLY A 106 -1.98 -10.14 -8.81
N LEU A 107 -3.06 -10.21 -8.05
CA LEU A 107 -3.26 -9.47 -6.81
C LEU A 107 -2.67 -10.28 -5.66
N VAL A 108 -1.46 -9.92 -5.25
CA VAL A 108 -0.72 -10.61 -4.20
C VAL A 108 -0.19 -9.58 -3.23
N GLU A 109 -0.63 -9.65 -1.99
CA GLU A 109 -0.11 -8.80 -0.94
C GLU A 109 0.93 -9.57 -0.11
N LYS A 110 1.99 -8.91 0.35
CA LYS A 110 3.02 -9.55 1.18
C LYS A 110 3.57 -8.57 2.20
N TYR A 111 3.71 -9.06 3.44
CA TYR A 111 4.37 -8.35 4.51
C TYR A 111 5.89 -8.58 4.48
N PHE A 112 6.64 -7.52 4.72
CA PHE A 112 8.10 -7.52 4.91
C PHE A 112 8.45 -6.76 6.18
N ASP A 113 9.50 -7.19 6.87
CA ASP A 113 10.05 -6.39 7.96
C ASP A 113 10.71 -5.12 7.39
N THR A 114 10.77 -4.05 8.17
CA THR A 114 11.56 -2.85 7.84
C THR A 114 13.00 -3.14 7.41
N SER A 115 13.65 -4.20 7.94
CA SER A 115 14.99 -4.61 7.52
C SER A 115 15.04 -5.20 6.11
N ASP A 116 13.89 -5.60 5.56
CA ASP A 116 13.76 -6.31 4.28
C ASP A 116 13.22 -5.39 3.17
N LEU A 117 13.38 -4.07 3.29
CA LEU A 117 12.88 -3.09 2.31
C LEU A 117 13.36 -3.39 0.88
N ASP A 118 14.62 -3.79 0.70
CA ASP A 118 15.15 -4.15 -0.62
C ASP A 118 14.46 -5.39 -1.21
N GLN A 119 14.10 -6.36 -0.36
CA GLN A 119 13.36 -7.55 -0.79
C GLN A 119 11.91 -7.20 -1.17
N ALA A 120 11.30 -6.26 -0.45
CA ALA A 120 9.97 -5.74 -0.78
C ALA A 120 9.98 -5.09 -2.17
N TRP A 121 10.98 -4.26 -2.47
CA TRP A 121 11.15 -3.69 -3.81
C TRP A 121 11.42 -4.73 -4.88
N ALA A 122 12.25 -5.73 -4.60
CA ALA A 122 12.52 -6.82 -5.53
C ALA A 122 11.24 -7.61 -5.86
N PHE A 123 10.40 -7.88 -4.85
CA PHE A 123 9.13 -8.56 -5.03
C PHE A 123 8.20 -7.82 -6.00
N LEU A 124 8.12 -6.48 -5.93
CA LEU A 124 7.28 -5.70 -6.84
C LEU A 124 7.76 -5.79 -8.30
N ARG A 125 9.08 -5.83 -8.51
CA ARG A 125 9.70 -5.90 -9.85
C ARG A 125 9.52 -7.26 -10.53
N GLY A 126 9.23 -8.32 -9.77
CA GLY A 126 9.00 -9.67 -10.28
C GLY A 126 10.26 -10.52 -10.29
#